data_AF-A0A158P5A9-F1
#
_entry.id   AF-A0A158P5A9-F1
#
_cell.length_a   1.000
_cell.length_b   1.000
_cell.length_c   1.000
_cell.angle_alpha   90.00
_cell.angle_beta   90.00
_cell.angle_gamma   90.00
#
_symmetry.space_group_name_H-M   'P 1'
#
loop_
_entity.id
_entity.type
_entity.pdbx_description
1 polymer ?
#
loop_
_entity_poly.entity_id
_entity_poly.type
_entity_poly.pdbx_seq_one_letter_code
_entity_poly.pdbx_strand_id
1 'polypeptide(L)'
;MGIGKNLLAKLAQIAYAENIARVDLWILDWNQLSIDFHQSLGAVNLTNKFAWNNFRFDTNSIQQLANKTDDSKKETHQVQEAVKDDCHQIIKLIKMLARYENMEDAVKIEAETLIRDGFTENKPPSFKCIVSHDVNNQLSGYLIYYYTYSTWEGRCIYMEDIFVDPQFRKMGIGKRLLTKLAQIAYAENMARIDLSILDWNQLSIDFHQSLGAVNLTNKFAWNNFRFDTNSIQQLAKN
;
A
#
# COMPACT_ATOMS: atom_id res chain seq x y z
N MET A 1 -10.96 25.60 20.26
CA MET A 1 -11.28 24.62 21.33
C MET A 1 -10.66 23.28 20.96
N GLY A 2 -9.85 22.68 21.85
CA GLY A 2 -8.92 21.56 21.57
C GLY A 2 -9.52 20.19 21.24
N ILE A 3 -10.74 20.12 20.71
CA ILE A 3 -11.43 18.85 20.43
C ILE A 3 -10.67 18.02 19.38
N GLY A 4 -10.22 18.65 18.28
CA GLY A 4 -9.45 17.96 17.25
C GLY A 4 -8.15 17.35 17.79
N LYS A 5 -7.45 18.08 18.67
CA LYS A 5 -6.23 17.58 19.33
C LYS A 5 -6.56 16.40 20.24
N ASN A 6 -7.64 16.47 21.01
CA ASN A 6 -8.05 15.37 21.90
C ASN A 6 -8.42 14.10 21.13
N LEU A 7 -9.10 14.23 19.99
CA LEU A 7 -9.42 13.08 19.12
C LEU A 7 -8.15 12.43 18.56
N LEU A 8 -7.21 13.23 18.05
CA LEU A 8 -5.93 12.72 17.57
C LEU A 8 -5.09 12.10 18.69
N ALA A 9 -5.09 12.68 19.90
CA ALA A 9 -4.42 12.09 21.05
C ALA A 9 -5.01 10.73 21.42
N LYS A 10 -6.34 10.57 21.36
CA LYS A 10 -7.01 9.28 21.58
C LYS A 10 -6.64 8.24 20.52
N LEU A 11 -6.61 8.63 19.24
CA LEU A 11 -6.12 7.76 18.17
C LEU A 11 -4.65 7.37 18.39
N ALA A 12 -3.80 8.32 18.79
CA ALA A 12 -2.40 8.06 19.08
C ALA A 12 -2.20 7.12 20.28
N GLN A 13 -3.04 7.22 21.32
CA GLN A 13 -3.04 6.29 22.46
C GLN A 13 -3.36 4.85 22.01
N ILE A 14 -4.35 4.68 21.15
CA ILE A 14 -4.69 3.36 20.55
C ILE A 14 -3.50 2.86 19.71
N ALA A 15 -3.00 3.70 18.81
CA ALA A 15 -1.89 3.36 17.93
C ALA A 15 -0.63 2.96 18.73
N TYR A 16 -0.34 3.67 19.81
CA TYR A 16 0.78 3.35 20.69
C TYR A 16 0.60 2.02 21.42
N ALA A 17 -0.59 1.77 21.99
CA ALA A 17 -0.89 0.52 22.70
C ALA A 17 -0.80 -0.72 21.80
N GLU A 18 -1.22 -0.58 20.54
CA GLU A 18 -1.21 -1.64 19.53
C GLU A 18 0.13 -1.75 18.76
N ASN A 19 1.15 -0.96 19.15
CA ASN A 19 2.45 -0.89 18.47
C ASN A 19 2.35 -0.58 16.95
N ILE A 20 1.41 0.29 16.58
CA ILE A 20 1.22 0.72 15.19
C ILE A 20 2.43 1.54 14.72
N ALA A 21 2.99 1.17 13.57
CA ALA A 21 4.21 1.78 13.04
C ALA A 21 4.00 3.23 12.58
N ARG A 22 2.82 3.56 12.02
CA ARG A 22 2.50 4.87 11.46
C ARG A 22 0.99 5.11 11.37
N VAL A 23 0.57 6.36 11.37
CA VAL A 23 -0.80 6.78 11.04
C VAL A 23 -0.73 7.71 9.83
N ASP A 24 -1.40 7.31 8.74
CA ASP A 24 -1.44 8.06 7.50
C ASP A 24 -2.80 8.74 7.31
N LEU A 25 -2.81 9.93 6.72
CA LEU A 25 -4.03 10.68 6.41
C LEU A 25 -3.83 11.52 5.16
N TRP A 26 -4.93 11.83 4.47
CA TRP A 26 -4.90 12.66 3.28
C TRP A 26 -5.51 14.02 3.57
N ILE A 27 -4.85 15.09 3.10
CA ILE A 27 -5.30 16.46 3.26
C ILE A 27 -5.23 17.16 1.89
N LEU A 28 -6.30 17.88 1.54
CA LEU A 28 -6.32 18.73 0.35
C LEU A 28 -5.39 19.93 0.55
N ASP A 29 -4.60 20.26 -0.47
CA ASP A 29 -3.60 21.34 -0.43
C ASP A 29 -4.16 22.71 -0.03
N TRP A 30 -5.40 23.03 -0.43
CA TRP A 30 -6.04 24.31 -0.12
C TRP A 30 -6.35 24.48 1.37
N ASN A 31 -6.41 23.39 2.14
CA ASN A 31 -6.78 23.42 3.54
C ASN A 31 -5.56 23.67 4.44
N GLN A 32 -4.96 24.85 4.31
CA GLN A 32 -3.76 25.24 5.03
C GLN A 32 -3.93 25.14 6.56
N LEU A 33 -5.11 25.47 7.07
CA LEU A 33 -5.42 25.34 8.51
C LEU A 33 -5.28 23.90 9.00
N SER A 34 -5.76 22.92 8.22
CA SER A 34 -5.60 21.51 8.56
C SER A 34 -4.13 21.07 8.43
N ILE A 35 -3.43 21.52 7.39
CA ILE A 35 -2.02 21.23 7.19
C ILE A 35 -1.19 21.72 8.39
N ASP A 36 -1.31 23.00 8.73
CA ASP A 36 -0.59 23.62 9.85
C ASP A 36 -0.93 22.93 11.17
N PHE A 37 -2.21 22.60 11.38
CA PHE A 37 -2.67 21.90 12.57
C PHE A 37 -1.98 20.53 12.72
N HIS A 38 -2.01 19.67 11.69
CA HIS A 38 -1.41 18.34 11.77
C HIS A 38 0.13 18.40 11.84
N GLN A 39 0.76 19.33 11.11
CA GLN A 39 2.21 19.53 11.18
C GLN A 39 2.66 20.03 12.56
N SER A 40 1.88 20.91 13.20
CA SER A 40 2.15 21.35 14.58
C SER A 40 2.10 20.21 15.60
N LEU A 41 1.45 19.10 15.25
CA LEU A 41 1.34 17.88 16.03
C LEU A 41 2.35 16.80 15.62
N GLY A 42 3.27 17.11 14.70
CA GLY A 42 4.33 16.21 14.26
C GLY A 42 4.02 15.37 13.01
N ALA A 43 2.93 15.66 12.28
CA ALA A 43 2.71 15.04 10.99
C ALA A 43 3.72 15.56 9.95
N VAL A 44 4.21 14.66 9.09
CA VAL A 44 5.08 14.99 7.96
C VAL A 44 4.26 14.90 6.68
N ASN A 45 4.28 15.96 5.85
CA ASN A 45 3.72 15.91 4.50
C ASN A 45 4.67 15.12 3.59
N LEU A 46 4.32 13.86 3.31
CA LEU A 46 5.11 12.96 2.48
C LEU A 46 5.10 13.37 1.01
N THR A 47 4.01 13.95 0.53
CA THR A 47 3.92 14.47 -0.83
C THR A 47 4.91 15.60 -1.04
N ASN A 48 4.98 16.58 -0.13
CA ASN A 48 5.92 17.69 -0.29
C ASN A 48 7.38 17.29 0.03
N LYS A 49 7.59 16.43 1.03
CA LYS A 49 8.94 16.13 1.52
C LYS A 49 9.65 15.04 0.70
N PHE A 50 8.89 14.05 0.24
CA PHE A 50 9.43 12.85 -0.39
C PHE A 50 8.73 12.52 -1.72
N ALA A 51 7.87 13.42 -2.20
CA ALA A 51 7.22 13.31 -3.50
C ALA A 51 6.36 12.05 -3.68
N TRP A 52 5.73 11.58 -2.60
CA TRP A 52 4.72 10.53 -2.67
C TRP A 52 3.40 11.08 -3.22
N ASN A 53 2.96 10.54 -4.35
CA ASN A 53 1.69 10.86 -4.98
C ASN A 53 0.66 9.76 -4.72
N ASN A 54 -0.60 10.15 -4.50
CA ASN A 54 -1.71 9.24 -4.25
C ASN A 54 -2.38 8.86 -5.57
N PHE A 55 -2.58 7.55 -5.78
CA PHE A 55 -3.27 7.01 -6.94
C PHE A 55 -4.48 6.20 -6.52
N ARG A 56 -5.43 6.02 -7.45
CA ARG A 56 -6.66 5.26 -7.23
C ARG A 56 -7.11 4.50 -8.47
N PHE A 57 -7.50 3.24 -8.27
CA PHE A 57 -8.41 2.52 -9.17
C PHE A 57 -9.83 2.61 -8.61
N ASP A 58 -10.74 3.18 -9.40
CA ASP A 58 -12.17 3.22 -9.08
C ASP A 58 -12.88 1.90 -9.43
N THR A 59 -14.16 1.77 -9.09
CA THR A 59 -14.97 0.59 -9.38
C THR A 59 -14.93 0.17 -10.85
N ASN A 60 -14.93 1.14 -11.77
CA ASN A 60 -14.92 0.85 -13.21
C ASN A 60 -13.59 0.25 -13.63
N SER A 61 -12.48 0.83 -13.17
CA SER A 61 -11.13 0.35 -13.44
C SER A 61 -10.89 -1.02 -12.80
N ILE A 62 -11.40 -1.25 -11.59
CA ILE A 62 -11.39 -2.56 -10.91
C ILE A 62 -12.14 -3.58 -11.76
N GLN A 63 -13.37 -3.29 -12.19
CA GLN A 63 -14.16 -4.22 -13.01
C GLN A 63 -13.48 -4.52 -14.34
N GLN A 64 -12.93 -3.50 -15.01
CA GLN A 64 -12.20 -3.68 -16.27
C GLN A 64 -10.96 -4.56 -16.10
N LEU A 65 -10.21 -4.41 -15.01
CA LEU A 65 -9.06 -5.25 -14.71
C LEU A 65 -9.46 -6.67 -14.32
N ALA A 66 -10.50 -6.82 -13.48
CA ALA A 66 -11.00 -8.12 -13.02
C ALA A 66 -11.49 -9.01 -14.16
N ASN A 67 -12.11 -8.38 -15.18
CA ASN A 67 -12.62 -9.07 -16.37
C ASN A 67 -11.53 -9.48 -17.37
N LYS A 68 -10.27 -9.05 -17.18
CA LYS A 68 -9.18 -9.53 -18.04
C LYS A 68 -8.94 -11.00 -17.73
N THR A 69 -9.21 -11.86 -18.70
CA THR A 69 -8.83 -13.27 -18.64
C THR A 69 -7.32 -13.40 -18.69
N ASP A 70 -6.80 -14.36 -17.94
CA ASP A 70 -5.42 -14.79 -18.06
C ASP A 70 -5.31 -15.64 -19.33
N ASP A 71 -5.06 -15.00 -20.48
CA ASP A 71 -5.08 -15.63 -21.82
C ASP A 71 -3.88 -16.56 -22.09
N SER A 72 -3.20 -17.01 -21.05
CA SER A 72 -1.80 -17.41 -21.12
C SER A 72 -1.63 -18.91 -20.86
N LYS A 73 -2.04 -19.73 -21.83
CA LYS A 73 -1.91 -21.21 -21.81
C LYS A 73 -0.45 -21.76 -21.74
N LYS A 74 0.56 -20.92 -21.49
CA LYS A 74 1.99 -21.28 -21.40
C LYS A 74 2.78 -20.37 -20.45
N GLU A 75 2.25 -20.02 -19.29
CA GLU A 75 3.05 -19.19 -18.38
C GLU A 75 4.06 -19.98 -17.58
N THR A 76 5.29 -19.48 -17.63
CA THR A 76 6.40 -19.93 -16.79
C THR A 76 6.30 -19.38 -15.37
N HIS A 77 5.25 -18.61 -15.06
CA HIS A 77 5.06 -17.95 -13.78
C HIS A 77 3.60 -18.02 -13.34
N GLN A 78 3.33 -18.49 -12.12
CA GLN A 78 1.98 -18.66 -11.59
C GLN A 78 1.69 -17.58 -10.54
N VAL A 79 0.48 -17.00 -10.55
CA VAL A 79 0.05 -15.98 -9.57
C VAL A 79 -0.96 -16.57 -8.61
N GLN A 80 -0.71 -16.43 -7.31
CA GLN A 80 -1.55 -16.98 -6.24
C GLN A 80 -1.48 -16.14 -4.96
N GLU A 81 -2.38 -16.41 -4.02
CA GLU A 81 -2.25 -15.86 -2.66
C GLU A 81 -1.00 -16.45 -1.99
N ALA A 82 -0.27 -15.60 -1.27
CA ALA A 82 0.94 -16.02 -0.58
C ALA A 82 0.60 -17.01 0.54
N VAL A 83 1.52 -17.91 0.83
CA VAL A 83 1.51 -18.75 2.02
C VAL A 83 2.63 -18.35 2.97
N LYS A 84 2.56 -18.81 4.22
CA LYS A 84 3.56 -18.51 5.27
C LYS A 84 5.00 -18.79 4.81
N ASP A 85 5.22 -19.86 4.04
CA ASP A 85 6.55 -20.26 3.58
C ASP A 85 7.15 -19.28 2.55
N ASP A 86 6.32 -18.43 1.93
CA ASP A 86 6.79 -17.41 0.99
C ASP A 86 7.49 -16.24 1.71
N CYS A 87 7.28 -16.05 3.02
CA CYS A 87 7.76 -14.86 3.75
C CYS A 87 9.28 -14.64 3.65
N HIS A 88 10.08 -15.71 3.62
CA HIS A 88 11.54 -15.60 3.46
C HIS A 88 11.97 -15.12 2.06
N GLN A 89 11.15 -15.33 1.03
CA GLN A 89 11.39 -14.80 -0.31
C GLN A 89 10.77 -13.40 -0.45
N ILE A 90 9.60 -13.17 0.13
CA ILE A 90 8.93 -11.86 0.12
C ILE A 90 9.84 -10.80 0.76
N ILE A 91 10.47 -11.08 1.90
CA ILE A 91 11.35 -10.09 2.54
C ILE A 91 12.56 -9.72 1.68
N LYS A 92 13.06 -10.65 0.85
CA LYS A 92 14.14 -10.35 -0.11
C LYS A 92 13.65 -9.39 -1.19
N LEU A 93 12.45 -9.62 -1.73
CA LEU A 93 11.84 -8.73 -2.71
C LEU A 93 11.50 -7.35 -2.13
N ILE A 94 11.03 -7.26 -0.87
CA ILE A 94 10.84 -5.99 -0.16
C ILE A 94 12.16 -5.22 -0.05
N LYS A 95 13.25 -5.89 0.36
CA LYS A 95 14.58 -5.27 0.45
C LYS A 95 15.08 -4.82 -0.94
N MET A 96 14.77 -5.55 -2.00
CA MET A 96 15.08 -5.14 -3.38
C MET A 96 14.27 -3.92 -3.85
N LEU A 97 12.98 -3.84 -3.53
CA LEU A 97 12.16 -2.67 -3.79
C LEU A 97 12.71 -1.46 -3.02
N ALA A 98 12.96 -1.60 -1.73
CA ALA A 98 13.51 -0.54 -0.90
C ALA A 98 14.86 -0.05 -1.43
N ARG A 99 15.73 -0.94 -1.91
CA ARG A 99 16.98 -0.55 -2.60
C ARG A 99 16.71 0.24 -3.88
N TYR A 100 15.76 -0.19 -4.71
CA TYR A 100 15.37 0.55 -5.92
C TYR A 100 14.86 1.97 -5.59
N GLU A 101 14.20 2.14 -4.44
CA GLU A 101 13.69 3.42 -3.97
C GLU A 101 14.71 4.25 -3.17
N ASN A 102 15.94 3.77 -3.00
CA ASN A 102 16.98 4.36 -2.13
C ASN A 102 16.55 4.48 -0.66
N MET A 103 15.79 3.49 -0.17
CA MET A 103 15.21 3.42 1.18
C MET A 103 15.52 2.09 1.89
N GLU A 104 16.63 1.42 1.55
CA GLU A 104 16.98 0.11 2.12
C GLU A 104 17.04 0.12 3.66
N ASP A 105 17.59 1.18 4.26
CA ASP A 105 17.66 1.37 5.72
C ASP A 105 16.29 1.56 6.41
N ALA A 106 15.23 1.81 5.64
CA ALA A 106 13.87 1.94 6.17
C ALA A 106 13.23 0.57 6.49
N VAL A 107 13.75 -0.52 5.93
CA VAL A 107 13.22 -1.88 6.16
C VAL A 107 13.72 -2.40 7.52
N LYS A 108 12.81 -2.42 8.50
CA LYS A 108 13.09 -2.85 9.89
C LYS A 108 12.52 -4.23 10.24
N ILE A 109 11.85 -4.87 9.29
CA ILE A 109 11.14 -6.13 9.49
C ILE A 109 11.94 -7.30 8.90
N GLU A 110 11.66 -8.50 9.40
CA GLU A 110 12.19 -9.75 8.85
C GLU A 110 11.03 -10.69 8.50
N ALA A 111 11.34 -11.87 7.96
CA ALA A 111 10.34 -12.86 7.54
C ALA A 111 9.40 -13.23 8.69
N GLU A 112 9.92 -13.35 9.91
CA GLU A 112 9.16 -13.70 11.11
C GLU A 112 8.10 -12.63 11.45
N THR A 113 8.39 -11.37 11.15
CA THR A 113 7.40 -10.28 11.28
C THR A 113 6.25 -10.46 10.30
N LEU A 114 6.56 -10.77 9.03
CA LEU A 114 5.54 -11.02 8.00
C LEU A 114 4.68 -12.24 8.37
N ILE A 115 5.29 -13.31 8.87
CA ILE A 115 4.61 -14.51 9.36
C ILE A 115 3.63 -14.14 10.49
N ARG A 116 4.12 -13.41 11.50
CA ARG A 116 3.32 -13.01 12.66
C ARG A 116 2.13 -12.13 12.28
N ASP A 117 2.33 -11.18 11.37
CA ASP A 117 1.35 -10.14 11.08
C ASP A 117 0.37 -10.53 9.96
N GLY A 118 0.80 -11.34 8.98
CA GLY A 118 0.00 -11.74 7.82
C GLY A 118 -0.63 -13.14 7.90
N PHE A 119 -0.09 -14.03 8.74
CA PHE A 119 -0.45 -15.46 8.74
C PHE A 119 -0.83 -15.99 10.13
N THR A 120 -1.42 -15.14 10.95
CA THR A 120 -1.91 -15.50 12.30
C THR A 120 -3.33 -16.08 12.25
N GLU A 121 -3.60 -17.09 13.09
CA GLU A 121 -4.91 -17.73 13.19
C GLU A 121 -5.83 -17.05 14.23
N ASN A 122 -5.27 -16.26 15.15
CA ASN A 122 -5.98 -15.77 16.33
C ASN A 122 -6.62 -14.38 16.15
N LYS A 123 -6.32 -13.68 15.06
CA LYS A 123 -6.86 -12.35 14.74
C LYS A 123 -6.88 -12.13 13.23
N PRO A 124 -7.68 -11.17 12.71
CA PRO A 124 -7.60 -10.80 11.30
C PRO A 124 -6.16 -10.40 10.94
N PRO A 125 -5.64 -10.86 9.79
CA PRO A 125 -4.28 -10.54 9.36
C PRO A 125 -4.17 -9.04 9.08
N SER A 126 -3.02 -8.45 9.44
CA SER A 126 -2.75 -7.02 9.23
C SER A 126 -2.60 -6.68 7.74
N PHE A 127 -2.23 -7.66 6.91
CA PHE A 127 -2.13 -7.53 5.47
C PHE A 127 -2.44 -8.87 4.80
N LYS A 128 -2.72 -8.81 3.51
CA LYS A 128 -2.76 -9.96 2.60
C LYS A 128 -1.70 -9.78 1.51
N CYS A 129 -1.25 -10.88 0.92
CA CYS A 129 -0.21 -10.84 -0.10
C CYS A 129 -0.55 -11.77 -1.27
N ILE A 130 -0.27 -11.30 -2.48
CA ILE A 130 -0.33 -12.05 -3.72
C ILE A 130 1.10 -12.18 -4.23
N VAL A 131 1.49 -13.37 -4.66
CA VAL A 131 2.84 -13.67 -5.13
C VAL A 131 2.81 -14.27 -6.52
N SER A 132 3.94 -14.18 -7.21
CA SER A 132 4.17 -14.91 -8.44
C SER A 132 5.41 -15.81 -8.34
N HIS A 133 5.23 -17.11 -8.56
CA HIS A 133 6.32 -18.11 -8.57
C HIS A 133 6.72 -18.45 -10.00
N ASP A 134 8.01 -18.65 -10.26
CA ASP A 134 8.50 -19.25 -11.50
C ASP A 134 8.33 -20.79 -11.51
N VAL A 135 8.78 -21.46 -12.58
CA VAL A 135 8.73 -22.93 -12.70
C VAL A 135 9.56 -23.68 -11.66
N ASN A 136 10.49 -23.01 -10.97
CA ASN A 136 11.35 -23.57 -9.93
C ASN A 136 10.85 -23.21 -8.52
N ASN A 137 9.65 -22.64 -8.40
CA ASN A 137 9.06 -22.17 -7.15
C ASN A 137 9.83 -20.99 -6.49
N GLN A 138 10.57 -20.22 -7.29
CA GLN A 138 11.18 -18.97 -6.85
C GLN A 138 10.21 -17.80 -7.04
N LEU A 139 10.13 -16.90 -6.06
CA LEU A 139 9.33 -15.69 -6.21
C LEU A 139 9.94 -14.74 -7.25
N SER A 140 9.11 -14.40 -8.22
CA SER A 140 9.39 -13.44 -9.29
C SER A 140 8.77 -12.06 -9.02
N GLY A 141 7.77 -11.98 -8.15
CA GLY A 141 7.13 -10.74 -7.75
C GLY A 141 6.14 -10.94 -6.61
N TYR A 142 5.76 -9.84 -5.98
CA TYR A 142 4.78 -9.79 -4.90
C TYR A 142 3.93 -8.52 -4.96
N LEU A 143 2.79 -8.57 -4.28
CA LEU A 143 1.90 -7.45 -4.03
C LEU A 143 1.36 -7.59 -2.60
N ILE A 144 1.52 -6.57 -1.76
CA ILE A 144 0.95 -6.51 -0.40
C ILE A 144 -0.16 -5.47 -0.34
N TYR A 145 -1.26 -5.84 0.30
CA TYR A 145 -2.42 -4.96 0.46
C TYR A 145 -3.14 -5.20 1.78
N TYR A 146 -3.97 -4.25 2.21
CA TYR A 146 -4.83 -4.37 3.38
C TYR A 146 -6.15 -3.64 3.17
N TYR A 147 -7.16 -3.96 3.98
CA TYR A 147 -8.47 -3.32 3.88
C TYR A 147 -8.48 -1.97 4.60
N THR A 148 -9.13 -1.00 3.97
CA THR A 148 -9.39 0.33 4.52
C THR A 148 -10.88 0.67 4.41
N TYR A 149 -11.28 1.83 4.95
CA TYR A 149 -12.67 2.25 4.93
C TYR A 149 -12.80 3.72 4.50
N SER A 150 -13.69 3.95 3.56
CA SER A 150 -14.11 5.28 3.11
C SER A 150 -15.44 5.62 3.78
N THR A 151 -15.51 6.76 4.45
CA THR A 151 -16.79 7.28 4.99
C THR A 151 -17.79 7.64 3.91
N TRP A 152 -17.39 7.67 2.64
CA TRP A 152 -18.24 8.00 1.49
C TRP A 152 -18.67 6.77 0.69
N GLU A 153 -17.84 5.72 0.68
CA GLU A 153 -17.98 4.61 -0.27
C GLU A 153 -17.93 3.22 0.39
N GLY A 154 -17.63 3.13 1.69
CA GLY A 154 -17.56 1.86 2.41
C GLY A 154 -16.19 1.18 2.33
N ARG A 155 -16.17 -0.15 2.21
CA ARG A 155 -14.93 -0.97 2.24
C ARG A 155 -14.06 -0.68 1.02
N CYS A 156 -12.76 -0.52 1.25
CA CYS A 156 -11.76 -0.25 0.22
C CYS A 156 -10.53 -1.14 0.45
N ILE A 157 -9.60 -1.10 -0.50
CA ILE A 157 -8.27 -1.68 -0.37
C ILE A 157 -7.22 -0.56 -0.45
N TYR A 158 -6.19 -0.66 0.37
CA TYR A 158 -4.93 0.04 0.14
C TYR A 158 -3.86 -0.98 -0.28
N MET A 159 -3.27 -0.77 -1.45
CA MET A 159 -2.14 -1.55 -1.94
C MET A 159 -0.86 -0.86 -1.47
N GLU A 160 -0.17 -1.47 -0.51
CA GLU A 160 1.07 -0.94 0.06
C GLU A 160 2.19 -1.01 -0.98
N ASP A 161 2.43 -2.20 -1.52
CA ASP A 161 3.54 -2.47 -2.43
C ASP A 161 3.10 -3.37 -3.59
N ILE A 162 3.72 -3.14 -4.75
CA ILE A 162 3.79 -4.10 -5.86
C ILE A 162 5.19 -4.07 -6.44
N PHE A 163 5.84 -5.23 -6.55
CA PHE A 163 7.18 -5.33 -7.12
C PHE A 163 7.36 -6.62 -7.91
N VAL A 164 8.07 -6.49 -9.02
CA VAL A 164 8.55 -7.61 -9.84
C VAL A 164 10.06 -7.48 -9.91
N ASP A 165 10.74 -8.58 -9.59
CA ASP A 165 12.19 -8.69 -9.70
C ASP A 165 12.62 -8.25 -11.12
N PRO A 166 13.59 -7.32 -11.25
CA PRO A 166 14.09 -6.84 -12.53
C PRO A 166 14.32 -7.92 -13.60
N GLN A 167 14.78 -9.12 -13.22
CA GLN A 167 15.06 -10.20 -14.16
C GLN A 167 13.81 -10.79 -14.83
N PHE A 168 12.63 -10.64 -14.20
CA PHE A 168 11.35 -11.16 -14.72
C PHE A 168 10.42 -10.05 -15.23
N ARG A 169 10.88 -8.79 -15.29
CA ARG A 169 10.08 -7.69 -15.82
C ARG A 169 9.77 -7.87 -17.31
N LYS A 170 8.72 -7.20 -17.78
CA LYS A 170 8.18 -7.30 -19.16
C LYS A 170 7.59 -8.66 -19.53
N MET A 171 7.45 -9.60 -18.57
CA MET A 171 6.76 -10.89 -18.75
C MET A 171 5.28 -10.86 -18.34
N GLY A 172 4.70 -9.67 -18.12
CA GLY A 172 3.30 -9.50 -17.72
C GLY A 172 2.99 -9.76 -16.24
N ILE A 173 3.97 -10.17 -15.42
CA ILE A 173 3.76 -10.52 -14.00
C ILE A 173 3.06 -9.42 -13.20
N GLY A 174 3.54 -8.17 -13.29
CA GLY A 174 2.94 -7.05 -12.55
C GLY A 174 1.47 -6.83 -12.91
N LYS A 175 1.12 -6.97 -14.20
CA LYS A 175 -0.27 -6.88 -14.66
C LYS A 175 -1.10 -8.01 -14.07
N ARG A 176 -0.59 -9.25 -14.04
CA ARG A 176 -1.32 -10.40 -13.47
C ARG A 176 -1.50 -10.29 -11.96
N LEU A 177 -0.49 -9.82 -11.22
CA LEU A 177 -0.60 -9.53 -9.78
C LEU A 177 -1.73 -8.51 -9.53
N LEU A 178 -1.75 -7.42 -10.29
CA LEU A 178 -2.79 -6.40 -10.15
C LEU A 178 -4.17 -6.88 -10.61
N THR A 179 -4.25 -7.68 -11.69
CA THR A 179 -5.49 -8.32 -12.13
C THR A 179 -6.05 -9.21 -11.03
N LYS A 180 -5.20 -10.02 -10.36
CA LYS A 180 -5.63 -10.87 -9.24
C LYS A 180 -6.17 -10.02 -8.07
N LEU A 181 -5.50 -8.91 -7.74
CA LEU A 181 -6.02 -7.96 -6.72
C LEU A 181 -7.38 -7.40 -7.14
N ALA A 182 -7.53 -6.98 -8.40
CA ALA A 182 -8.78 -6.44 -8.92
C ALA A 182 -9.91 -7.48 -8.89
N GLN A 183 -9.63 -8.76 -9.18
CA GLN A 183 -10.59 -9.85 -9.05
C GLN A 183 -11.07 -10.03 -7.61
N ILE A 184 -10.15 -9.99 -6.64
CA ILE A 184 -10.49 -10.03 -5.21
C ILE A 184 -11.34 -8.81 -4.84
N ALA A 185 -10.92 -7.61 -5.23
CA ALA A 185 -11.63 -6.36 -4.96
C ALA A 185 -13.05 -6.39 -5.54
N TYR A 186 -13.21 -6.87 -6.78
CA TYR A 186 -14.50 -7.00 -7.45
C TYR A 186 -15.40 -8.02 -6.76
N ALA A 187 -14.89 -9.22 -6.47
CA ALA A 187 -15.64 -10.29 -5.80
C ALA A 187 -16.10 -9.90 -4.39
N GLU A 188 -15.30 -9.10 -3.68
CA GLU A 188 -15.62 -8.60 -2.35
C GLU A 188 -16.41 -7.28 -2.33
N ASN A 189 -16.81 -6.75 -3.49
CA ASN A 189 -17.50 -5.47 -3.65
C ASN A 189 -16.74 -4.28 -3.01
N MET A 190 -15.43 -4.22 -3.20
CA MET A 190 -14.60 -3.10 -2.77
C MET A 190 -14.86 -1.88 -3.65
N ALA A 191 -15.01 -0.72 -3.02
CA ALA A 191 -15.32 0.51 -3.73
C ALA A 191 -14.15 1.05 -4.57
N ARG A 192 -12.91 0.83 -4.10
CA ARG A 192 -11.69 1.34 -4.75
C ARG A 192 -10.44 0.64 -4.22
N ILE A 193 -9.35 0.77 -4.98
CA ILE A 193 -7.99 0.44 -4.57
C ILE A 193 -7.17 1.73 -4.58
N ASP A 194 -6.66 2.14 -3.43
CA ASP A 194 -5.74 3.28 -3.28
C ASP A 194 -4.29 2.78 -3.16
N LEU A 195 -3.33 3.59 -3.61
CA LEU A 195 -1.88 3.33 -3.48
C LEU A 195 -1.10 4.65 -3.50
N SER A 196 0.18 4.61 -3.13
CA SER A 196 1.08 5.74 -3.30
C SER A 196 2.28 5.37 -4.19
N ILE A 197 2.72 6.30 -5.03
CA ILE A 197 3.87 6.13 -5.94
C ILE A 197 4.77 7.36 -5.82
N LEU A 198 6.08 7.15 -5.74
CA LEU A 198 7.08 8.23 -5.84
C LEU A 198 7.02 8.91 -7.21
N ASP A 199 7.04 10.24 -7.23
CA ASP A 199 6.88 11.04 -8.45
C ASP A 199 7.94 10.77 -9.54
N TRP A 200 9.15 10.41 -9.13
CA TRP A 200 10.26 10.09 -10.03
C TRP A 200 10.12 8.71 -10.68
N ASN A 201 9.28 7.82 -10.14
CA ASN A 201 9.14 6.45 -10.61
C ASN A 201 8.19 6.38 -11.82
N GLN A 202 8.58 7.02 -12.92
CA GLN A 202 7.78 7.12 -14.14
C GLN A 202 7.34 5.75 -14.68
N LEU A 203 8.19 4.73 -14.56
CA LEU A 203 7.85 3.36 -14.93
C LEU A 203 6.63 2.83 -14.18
N SER A 204 6.55 3.09 -12.86
CA SER A 204 5.40 2.70 -12.04
C SER A 204 4.18 3.57 -12.36
N ILE A 205 4.37 4.88 -12.55
CA ILE A 205 3.28 5.81 -12.90
C ILE A 205 2.61 5.39 -14.21
N ASP A 206 3.39 5.21 -15.28
CA ASP A 206 2.89 4.81 -16.59
C ASP A 206 2.21 3.44 -16.53
N PHE A 207 2.81 2.49 -15.80
CA PHE A 207 2.24 1.15 -15.61
C PHE A 207 0.84 1.23 -14.97
N HIS A 208 0.70 1.92 -13.83
CA HIS A 208 -0.58 2.00 -13.13
C HIS A 208 -1.62 2.82 -13.91
N GLN A 209 -1.23 3.94 -14.54
CA GLN A 209 -2.13 4.75 -15.36
C GLN A 209 -2.63 4.00 -16.59
N SER A 210 -1.77 3.21 -17.25
CA SER A 210 -2.16 2.36 -18.39
C SER A 210 -3.20 1.28 -18.00
N LEU A 211 -3.31 0.98 -16.71
CA LEU A 211 -4.25 0.02 -16.14
C LEU A 211 -5.49 0.69 -15.51
N GLY A 212 -5.61 2.02 -15.58
CA GLY A 212 -6.78 2.76 -15.12
C GLY A 212 -6.60 3.54 -13.81
N ALA A 213 -5.40 3.57 -13.23
CA ALA A 213 -5.15 4.38 -12.03
C ALA A 213 -5.22 5.88 -12.35
N VAL A 214 -5.85 6.65 -11.47
CA VAL A 214 -5.88 8.12 -11.52
C VAL A 214 -4.95 8.68 -10.45
N ASN A 215 -4.06 9.61 -10.83
CA ASN A 215 -3.24 10.35 -9.88
C ASN A 215 -4.10 11.44 -9.19
N LEU A 216 -4.48 11.18 -7.95
CA LEU A 216 -5.32 12.07 -7.14
C LEU A 216 -4.55 13.30 -6.65
N THR A 217 -3.24 13.19 -6.44
CA THR A 217 -2.40 14.33 -6.09
C THR A 217 -2.40 15.36 -7.21
N ASN A 218 -2.20 14.94 -8.46
CA ASN A 218 -2.21 15.87 -9.59
C ASN A 218 -3.63 16.35 -9.94
N LYS A 219 -4.64 15.48 -9.84
CA LYS A 219 -6.01 15.80 -10.29
C LYS A 219 -6.81 16.60 -9.26
N PHE A 220 -6.60 16.35 -7.98
CA PHE A 220 -7.43 16.88 -6.88
C PHE A 220 -6.60 17.44 -5.72
N ALA A 221 -5.28 17.49 -5.86
CA ALA A 221 -4.37 18.04 -4.86
C ALA A 221 -4.46 17.37 -3.47
N TRP A 222 -4.73 16.06 -3.46
CA TRP A 222 -4.63 15.24 -2.25
C TRP A 222 -3.16 14.98 -1.89
N ASN A 223 -2.75 15.42 -0.71
CA ASN A 223 -1.43 15.21 -0.16
C ASN A 223 -1.46 14.11 0.92
N ASN A 224 -0.42 13.29 0.97
CA ASN A 224 -0.24 12.24 1.97
C ASN A 224 0.54 12.80 3.18
N PHE A 225 -0.04 12.66 4.38
CA PHE A 225 0.58 13.04 5.64
C PHE A 225 0.76 11.81 6.52
N ARG A 226 1.82 11.81 7.33
CA ARG A 226 2.16 10.70 8.24
C ARG A 226 2.55 11.17 9.62
N PHE A 227 1.97 10.56 10.64
CA PHE A 227 2.54 10.51 11.98
C PHE A 227 3.38 9.24 12.11
N ASP A 228 4.68 9.39 12.34
CA ASP A 228 5.56 8.26 12.61
C ASP A 228 5.45 7.80 14.07
N THR A 229 6.19 6.74 14.43
CA THR A 229 6.20 6.20 15.79
C THR A 229 6.54 7.26 16.86
N ASN A 230 7.45 8.20 16.57
CA ASN A 230 7.84 9.23 17.53
C ASN A 230 6.71 10.26 17.72
N SER A 231 6.10 10.71 16.63
CA SER A 231 4.97 11.64 16.69
C SER A 231 3.76 11.00 17.37
N ILE A 232 3.48 9.71 17.11
CA ILE A 232 2.45 8.93 17.81
C ILE A 232 2.73 8.91 19.32
N GLN A 233 3.97 8.58 19.72
CA GLN A 233 4.35 8.54 21.14
C GLN A 233 4.21 9.89 21.83
N GLN A 234 4.57 10.98 21.16
CA GLN A 234 4.42 12.33 21.70
C GLN A 234 2.94 12.72 21.84
N LEU A 235 2.11 12.39 20.85
CA LEU A 235 0.68 12.67 20.88
C LEU A 235 -0.06 11.83 21.93
N ALA A 236 0.33 10.58 22.13
CA ALA A 236 -0.29 9.69 23.10
C ALA A 236 -0.11 10.14 24.56
N LYS A 237 0.97 10.88 24.84
CA LYS A 237 1.30 11.43 26.16
C LYS A 237 0.49 12.68 26.54
N ASN A 238 -0.17 13.32 25.57
CA ASN A 238 -1.04 14.48 25.80
C ASN A 238 -2.46 14.04 26.15
#